data_AF-A0A3G6IUQ0-F1
#
_entry.id   AF-A0A3G6IUQ0-F1
#
_cell.length_a   1.000
_cell.length_b   1.000
_cell.length_c   1.000
_cell.angle_alpha   90.00
_cell.angle_beta   90.00
_cell.angle_gamma   90.00
#
_symmetry.space_group_name_H-M   'P 1'
#
loop_
_entity.id
_entity.type
_entity.pdbx_description
1 polymer ?
#
loop_
_entity_poly.entity_id
_entity_poly.type
_entity_poly.pdbx_seq_one_letter_code
_entity_poly.pdbx_strand_id
1 'polypeptide(L)'
;MYADTPSIDLLLNAGLQHPEGVADALQKAEELQLLQTPEKPMMDFTNLDKSTKALTDWYAHHGAKPGERSRFEQAVADHLKQLDGLLKEAAALNFEHYLKQLEVWLEDVTPRYVEAIQQLPAEGFDARDLTNFTPEQFEAYQAAKQAASELAGIIQTLQSIADLLPHNERCKPESRVFLIADYNSLEEGLLCVRAEALNNHAPDVYRAINPWLAALVRNGITFKLEAPKVANEKKEQLEDGYNALEDTERRDVARRVDARLGTV
;
A
#
# COMPACT_ATOMS: atom_id res chain seq x y z
N MET A 1 19.75 -0.34 21.07
CA MET A 1 18.43 -0.28 20.40
C MET A 1 18.69 0.34 19.04
N TYR A 2 18.46 -0.40 17.97
CA TYR A 2 18.54 0.15 16.61
C TYR A 2 17.48 1.25 16.48
N ALA A 3 17.81 2.34 15.81
CA ALA A 3 16.82 3.38 15.53
C ALA A 3 15.78 2.78 14.57
N ASP A 4 14.56 2.57 15.06
CA ASP A 4 13.46 2.13 14.22
C ASP A 4 13.08 3.30 13.30
N THR A 5 13.48 3.22 12.03
CA THR A 5 13.20 4.21 10.99
C THR A 5 12.27 3.60 9.96
N PRO A 6 10.96 3.50 10.28
CA PRO A 6 10.00 2.74 9.49
C PRO A 6 9.83 3.26 8.07
N SER A 7 10.14 4.55 7.81
CA SER A 7 10.05 5.13 6.47
C SER A 7 11.18 4.72 5.54
N ILE A 8 12.38 4.46 6.09
CA ILE A 8 13.51 3.92 5.32
C ILE A 8 13.17 2.51 4.86
N ASP A 9 12.78 1.64 5.80
CA ASP A 9 12.45 0.25 5.50
C ASP A 9 11.28 0.15 4.51
N LEU A 10 10.28 1.02 4.66
CA LEU A 10 9.14 1.09 3.76
C LEU A 10 9.54 1.42 2.33
N LEU A 11 10.36 2.45 2.13
CA LEU A 11 10.80 2.86 0.80
C LEU A 11 11.71 1.80 0.16
N LEU A 12 12.64 1.21 0.92
CA LEU A 12 13.53 0.14 0.43
C LEU A 12 12.74 -1.08 -0.06
N ASN A 13 11.65 -1.43 0.63
CA ASN A 13 10.84 -2.61 0.31
C ASN A 13 9.69 -2.32 -0.67
N ALA A 14 9.51 -1.08 -1.12
CA ALA A 14 8.38 -0.70 -1.98
C ALA A 14 8.49 -1.25 -3.41
N GLY A 15 9.68 -1.66 -3.86
CA GLY A 15 9.92 -2.15 -5.23
C GLY A 15 9.78 -1.07 -6.30
N LEU A 16 9.85 0.21 -5.92
CA LEU A 16 9.68 1.36 -6.80
C LEU A 16 11.01 1.95 -7.24
N GLN A 17 11.02 2.62 -8.39
CA GLN A 17 12.14 3.43 -8.83
C GLN A 17 12.12 4.78 -8.11
N HIS A 18 13.12 5.01 -7.26
CA HIS A 18 13.24 6.25 -6.50
C HIS A 18 13.91 7.35 -7.36
N PRO A 19 13.42 8.60 -7.29
CA PRO A 19 14.16 9.75 -7.82
C PRO A 19 15.55 9.86 -7.19
N GLU A 20 16.53 10.41 -7.92
CA GLU A 20 17.95 10.44 -7.54
C GLU A 20 18.18 10.88 -6.09
N GLY A 21 17.56 11.99 -5.66
CA GLY A 21 17.72 12.47 -4.27
C GLY A 21 17.16 11.54 -3.19
N VAL A 22 16.12 10.75 -3.51
CA VAL A 22 15.59 9.71 -2.59
C VAL A 22 16.49 8.48 -2.63
N ALA A 23 16.93 8.05 -3.81
CA ALA A 23 17.83 6.92 -3.98
C ALA A 23 19.16 7.12 -3.23
N ASP A 24 19.77 8.31 -3.36
CA ASP A 24 21.00 8.67 -2.66
C ASP A 24 20.81 8.64 -1.13
N ALA A 25 19.68 9.14 -0.63
CA ALA A 25 19.38 9.15 0.80
C ALA A 25 19.11 7.74 1.35
N LEU A 26 18.45 6.86 0.57
CA LEU A 26 18.25 5.46 0.92
C LEU A 26 19.56 4.69 0.94
N GLN A 27 20.42 4.87 -0.07
CA GLN A 27 21.74 4.26 -0.10
C GLN A 27 22.57 4.64 1.14
N LYS A 28 22.55 5.93 1.54
CA LYS A 28 23.20 6.39 2.77
C LYS A 28 22.62 5.73 4.02
N ALA A 29 21.30 5.55 4.06
CA ALA A 29 20.65 4.89 5.18
C ALA A 29 21.08 3.41 5.30
N GLU A 30 21.15 2.69 4.17
CA GLU A 30 21.66 1.31 4.13
C GLU A 30 23.12 1.23 4.61
N GLU A 31 23.99 2.13 4.14
CA GLU A 31 25.39 2.22 4.59
C GLU A 31 25.49 2.44 6.10
N LEU A 32 24.67 3.32 6.67
CA LEU A 32 24.64 3.58 8.11
C LEU A 32 24.07 2.41 8.92
N GLN A 33 23.05 1.71 8.42
CA GLN A 33 22.50 0.51 9.07
C GLN A 33 23.54 -0.63 9.10
N LEU A 34 24.31 -0.81 8.03
CA LEU A 34 25.40 -1.79 7.97
C LEU A 34 26.54 -1.49 8.96
N LEU A 35 26.74 -0.24 9.38
CA LEU A 35 27.71 0.09 10.44
C LEU A 35 27.26 -0.37 11.84
N GLN A 36 25.97 -0.68 12.02
CA GLN A 36 25.40 -1.14 13.28
C GLN A 36 25.36 -2.68 13.40
N THR A 37 25.75 -3.42 12.35
CA THR A 37 25.79 -4.89 12.40
C THR A 37 27.07 -5.38 13.13
N PRO A 38 26.97 -6.45 13.95
CA PRO A 38 28.11 -6.97 14.70
C PRO A 38 29.16 -7.64 13.81
N GLU A 39 28.74 -8.25 12.71
CA GLU A 39 29.61 -8.80 11.68
C GLU A 39 29.92 -7.70 10.67
N LYS A 40 31.04 -7.00 10.87
CA LYS A 40 31.56 -6.05 9.88
C LYS A 40 31.87 -6.83 8.60
N PRO A 41 31.13 -6.67 7.48
CA PRO A 41 31.68 -7.08 6.20
C PRO A 41 32.98 -6.28 6.02
N MET A 42 33.97 -6.85 5.32
CA MET A 42 35.06 -6.03 4.77
C MET A 42 34.44 -5.06 3.75
N MET A 43 33.86 -3.97 4.24
CA MET A 43 33.25 -2.95 3.41
C MET A 43 34.38 -2.18 2.72
N ASP A 44 34.22 -2.00 1.42
CA ASP A 44 35.05 -1.08 0.66
C ASP A 44 34.59 0.35 0.99
N PHE A 45 35.25 0.96 1.98
CA PHE A 45 34.95 2.30 2.47
C PHE A 45 35.44 3.43 1.52
N THR A 46 35.87 3.09 0.30
CA THR A 46 36.41 4.08 -0.65
C THR A 46 35.35 5.05 -1.18
N ASN A 47 34.08 4.64 -1.23
CA ASN A 47 32.99 5.45 -1.80
C ASN A 47 32.04 6.08 -0.76
N LEU A 48 32.37 6.04 0.53
CA LEU A 48 31.56 6.69 1.56
C LEU A 48 31.57 8.21 1.41
N ASP A 49 30.41 8.84 1.64
CA ASP A 49 30.32 10.29 1.73
C ASP A 49 31.11 10.84 2.94
N LYS A 50 31.38 12.14 2.97
CA LYS A 50 32.24 12.76 4.00
C LYS A 50 31.71 12.54 5.43
N SER A 51 30.40 12.49 5.63
CA SER A 51 29.76 12.30 6.94
C SER A 51 29.85 10.84 7.40
N THR A 52 29.49 9.89 6.53
CA THR A 52 29.57 8.45 6.83
C THR A 52 31.02 8.00 6.97
N LYS A 53 31.92 8.57 6.18
CA LYS A 53 33.37 8.37 6.32
C LYS A 53 33.89 8.91 7.64
N ALA A 54 33.47 10.12 8.06
CA ALA A 54 33.87 10.67 9.36
C ALA A 54 33.38 9.81 10.53
N LEU A 55 32.17 9.24 10.45
CA LEU A 55 31.63 8.32 11.46
C LEU A 55 32.39 6.98 11.47
N THR A 56 32.67 6.43 10.29
CA THR A 56 33.46 5.20 10.13
C THR A 56 34.89 5.38 10.64
N ASP A 57 35.55 6.48 10.27
CA ASP A 57 36.89 6.85 10.73
C ASP A 57 36.89 7.05 12.25
N TRP A 58 35.90 7.76 12.80
CA TRP A 58 35.74 7.92 14.25
C TRP A 58 35.62 6.57 14.95
N TYR A 59 34.79 5.65 14.43
CA TYR A 59 34.61 4.32 15.00
C TYR A 59 35.87 3.46 14.90
N ALA A 60 36.61 3.54 13.79
CA ALA A 60 37.88 2.85 13.63
C ALA A 60 38.93 3.29 14.68
N HIS A 61 38.93 4.59 15.04
CA HIS A 61 39.92 5.16 15.97
C HIS A 61 39.47 5.12 17.45
N HIS A 62 38.16 5.12 17.72
CA HIS A 62 37.62 5.28 19.09
C HIS A 62 36.67 4.16 19.53
N GLY A 63 36.11 3.36 18.62
CA GLY A 63 35.02 2.42 18.88
C GLY A 63 35.36 1.25 19.82
N ALA A 64 36.65 0.94 20.02
CA ALA A 64 37.10 -0.08 20.96
C ALA A 64 37.10 0.40 22.44
N LYS A 65 36.89 1.71 22.69
CA LYS A 65 36.90 2.27 24.05
C LYS A 65 35.53 2.09 24.73
N PRO A 66 35.49 1.65 26.00
CA PRO A 66 34.25 1.58 26.77
C PRO A 66 33.56 2.96 26.84
N GLY A 67 32.27 3.03 26.51
CA GLY A 67 31.49 4.28 26.47
C GLY A 67 31.54 5.09 25.16
N GLU A 68 32.53 4.85 24.30
CA GLU A 68 32.57 5.46 22.96
C GLU A 68 31.67 4.71 21.97
N ARG A 69 31.48 3.39 22.16
CA ARG A 69 30.52 2.60 21.38
C ARG A 69 29.08 3.13 21.49
N SER A 70 28.64 3.51 22.70
CA SER A 70 27.29 4.09 22.88
C SER A 70 27.15 5.47 22.22
N ARG A 71 28.22 6.27 22.18
CA ARG A 71 28.22 7.57 21.49
C ARG A 71 28.17 7.41 19.97
N PHE A 72 28.87 6.41 19.44
CA PHE A 72 28.77 6.04 18.03
C PHE A 72 27.36 5.57 17.65
N GLU A 73 26.80 4.62 18.40
CA GLU A 73 25.46 4.11 18.16
C GLU A 73 24.42 5.25 18.21
N GLN A 74 24.58 6.20 19.14
CA GLN A 74 23.74 7.39 19.22
C GLN A 74 23.93 8.34 18.02
N ALA A 75 25.17 8.59 17.58
CA ALA A 75 25.44 9.44 16.42
C ALA A 75 24.87 8.86 15.11
N VAL A 76 24.95 7.53 14.93
CA VAL A 76 24.33 6.84 13.81
C VAL A 76 22.81 6.92 13.89
N ALA A 77 22.22 6.70 15.07
CA ALA A 77 20.79 6.85 15.28
C ALA A 77 20.30 8.28 14.97
N ASP A 78 21.05 9.31 15.37
CA ASP A 78 20.73 10.70 15.08
C ASP A 78 20.80 11.01 13.57
N HIS A 79 21.78 10.45 12.86
CA HIS A 79 21.89 10.59 11.39
C HIS A 79 20.75 9.87 10.67
N LEU A 80 20.41 8.64 11.07
CA LEU A 80 19.27 7.90 10.53
C LEU A 80 17.96 8.66 10.74
N LYS A 81 17.78 9.31 11.89
CA LYS A 81 16.61 10.16 12.17
C LYS A 81 16.55 11.41 11.28
N GLN A 82 17.69 12.02 10.99
CA GLN A 82 17.76 13.16 10.05
C GLN A 82 17.42 12.72 8.62
N LEU A 83 17.97 11.57 8.19
CA LEU A 83 17.66 10.98 6.89
C LEU A 83 16.18 10.59 6.78
N ASP A 84 15.59 10.02 7.82
CA ASP A 84 14.16 9.68 7.88
C ASP A 84 13.27 10.92 7.66
N GLY A 85 13.62 12.07 8.25
CA GLY A 85 12.94 13.34 8.00
C GLY A 85 13.05 13.81 6.56
N LEU A 86 14.27 13.81 6.01
CA LEU A 86 14.54 14.20 4.61
C LEU A 86 13.84 13.26 3.61
N LEU A 87 13.81 11.96 3.88
CA LEU A 87 13.16 10.97 3.05
C LEU A 87 11.64 11.15 3.03
N LYS A 88 11.01 11.49 4.16
CA LYS A 88 9.58 11.82 4.20
C LYS A 88 9.25 13.05 3.35
N GLU A 89 10.03 14.11 3.49
CA GLU A 89 9.86 15.33 2.69
C GLU A 89 10.07 15.04 1.20
N ALA A 90 11.15 14.35 0.85
CA ALA A 90 11.46 14.00 -0.53
C ALA A 90 10.42 13.05 -1.13
N ALA A 91 9.93 12.06 -0.37
CA ALA A 91 8.88 11.15 -0.82
C ALA A 91 7.55 11.90 -1.05
N ALA A 92 7.20 12.85 -0.19
CA ALA A 92 6.01 13.68 -0.37
C ALA A 92 6.12 14.56 -1.62
N LEU A 93 7.27 15.19 -1.87
CA LEU A 93 7.52 15.99 -3.06
C LEU A 93 7.46 15.17 -4.36
N ASN A 94 7.75 13.87 -4.27
CA ASN A 94 7.77 12.95 -5.41
C ASN A 94 6.59 11.97 -5.40
N PHE A 95 5.53 12.25 -4.63
CA PHE A 95 4.40 11.34 -4.50
C PHE A 95 3.76 11.01 -5.86
N GLU A 96 3.59 12.01 -6.73
CA GLU A 96 3.02 11.83 -8.07
C GLU A 96 3.89 10.90 -8.95
N HIS A 97 5.22 10.93 -8.77
CA HIS A 97 6.13 10.01 -9.48
C HIS A 97 5.92 8.56 -9.05
N TYR A 98 5.68 8.33 -7.76
CA TYR A 98 5.34 6.99 -7.26
C TYR A 98 3.94 6.55 -7.69
N LEU A 99 2.97 7.46 -7.65
CA LEU A 99 1.60 7.18 -8.10
C LEU A 99 1.60 6.72 -9.57
N LYS A 100 2.33 7.41 -10.46
CA LYS A 100 2.45 7.02 -11.88
C LYS A 100 3.05 5.63 -12.09
N GLN A 101 4.04 5.24 -11.28
CA GLN A 101 4.60 3.88 -11.36
C GLN A 101 3.57 2.83 -10.94
N LEU A 102 2.83 3.10 -9.87
CA LEU A 102 1.77 2.21 -9.41
C LEU A 102 0.59 2.16 -10.40
N GLU A 103 0.29 3.26 -11.11
CA GLU A 103 -0.71 3.30 -12.18
C GLU A 103 -0.33 2.36 -13.32
N VAL A 104 0.93 2.35 -13.75
CA VAL A 104 1.41 1.39 -14.78
C VAL A 104 1.23 -0.05 -14.31
N TRP A 105 1.50 -0.34 -13.04
CA TRP A 105 1.24 -1.68 -12.49
C TRP A 105 -0.26 -1.98 -12.43
N LEU A 106 -1.10 -1.02 -12.05
CA LEU A 106 -2.54 -1.18 -12.02
C LEU A 106 -3.11 -1.47 -13.42
N GLU A 107 -2.64 -0.77 -14.45
CA GLU A 107 -3.05 -0.94 -15.84
C GLU A 107 -2.70 -2.35 -16.39
N ASP A 108 -1.62 -2.96 -15.93
CA ASP A 108 -1.24 -4.32 -16.31
C ASP A 108 -2.05 -5.40 -15.55
N VAL A 109 -2.31 -5.18 -14.26
CA VAL A 109 -2.95 -6.18 -13.39
C VAL A 109 -4.47 -6.18 -13.53
N THR A 110 -5.09 -5.01 -13.71
CA THR A 110 -6.55 -4.86 -13.70
C THR A 110 -7.23 -5.66 -14.80
N PRO A 111 -6.80 -5.64 -16.08
CA PRO A 111 -7.45 -6.42 -17.13
C PRO A 111 -7.42 -7.93 -16.85
N ARG A 112 -6.27 -8.44 -16.36
CA ARG A 112 -6.11 -9.86 -15.97
C ARG A 112 -7.08 -10.24 -14.86
N TYR A 113 -7.21 -9.39 -13.84
CA TYR A 113 -8.15 -9.60 -12.76
C TYR A 113 -9.61 -9.58 -13.26
N VAL A 114 -9.99 -8.59 -14.06
CA VAL A 114 -11.36 -8.43 -14.59
C VAL A 114 -11.76 -9.64 -15.43
N GLU A 115 -10.91 -10.06 -16.37
CA GLU A 115 -11.15 -11.22 -17.23
C GLU A 115 -11.34 -12.50 -16.39
N ALA A 116 -10.46 -12.72 -15.41
CA ALA A 116 -10.54 -13.88 -14.54
C ALA A 116 -11.83 -13.89 -13.69
N ILE A 117 -12.22 -12.76 -13.11
CA ILE A 117 -13.44 -12.64 -12.29
C ILE A 117 -14.71 -12.92 -13.11
N GLN A 118 -14.73 -12.57 -14.39
CA GLN A 118 -15.87 -12.81 -15.29
C GLN A 118 -16.08 -14.29 -15.62
N GLN A 119 -15.04 -15.11 -15.52
CA GLN A 119 -15.11 -16.56 -15.74
C GLN A 119 -15.50 -17.34 -14.48
N LEU A 120 -15.47 -16.70 -13.32
CA LEU A 120 -15.80 -17.32 -12.03
C LEU A 120 -17.29 -17.17 -11.68
N PRO A 121 -17.86 -18.11 -10.88
CA PRO A 121 -19.22 -17.99 -10.39
C PRO A 121 -19.48 -16.64 -9.70
N ALA A 122 -20.60 -15.99 -10.06
CA ALA A 122 -20.98 -14.69 -9.52
C ALA A 122 -21.32 -14.72 -8.02
N GLU A 123 -21.78 -15.87 -7.53
CA GLU A 123 -21.99 -16.14 -6.12
C GLU A 123 -20.66 -16.57 -5.46
N GLY A 124 -20.55 -16.38 -4.15
CA GLY A 124 -19.40 -16.89 -3.40
C GLY A 124 -19.30 -18.41 -3.51
N PHE A 125 -18.08 -18.94 -3.54
CA PHE A 125 -17.81 -20.38 -3.66
C PHE A 125 -16.88 -20.89 -2.56
N ASP A 126 -16.95 -22.17 -2.26
CA ASP A 126 -16.14 -22.82 -1.24
C ASP A 126 -15.11 -23.82 -1.80
N ALA A 127 -14.44 -24.56 -0.91
CA ALA A 127 -13.44 -25.55 -1.30
C ALA A 127 -14.03 -26.75 -2.05
N ARG A 128 -15.30 -27.10 -1.82
CA ARG A 128 -15.99 -28.18 -2.53
C ARG A 128 -16.31 -27.74 -3.94
N ASP A 129 -16.76 -26.51 -4.12
CA ASP A 129 -17.02 -25.94 -5.45
C ASP A 129 -15.74 -25.96 -6.30
N LEU A 130 -14.60 -25.61 -5.71
CA LEU A 130 -13.29 -25.62 -6.39
C LEU A 130 -12.93 -26.99 -6.97
N THR A 131 -13.34 -28.10 -6.31
CA THR A 131 -13.10 -29.45 -6.84
C THR A 131 -13.97 -29.81 -8.04
N ASN A 132 -15.05 -29.07 -8.25
CA ASN A 132 -15.98 -29.25 -9.35
C ASN A 132 -15.78 -28.23 -10.48
N PHE A 133 -14.82 -27.31 -10.34
CA PHE A 133 -14.50 -26.34 -11.37
C PHE A 133 -14.03 -27.04 -12.64
N THR A 134 -14.45 -26.53 -13.79
CA THR A 134 -13.82 -26.92 -15.06
C THR A 134 -12.35 -26.50 -15.07
N PRO A 135 -11.50 -27.08 -15.94
CA PRO A 135 -10.11 -26.63 -16.09
C PRO A 135 -10.01 -25.11 -16.30
N GLU A 136 -10.87 -24.55 -17.14
CA GLU A 136 -10.91 -23.12 -17.44
C GLU A 136 -11.29 -22.28 -16.21
N GLN A 137 -12.27 -22.72 -15.43
CA GLN A 137 -12.66 -22.04 -14.19
C GLN A 137 -11.54 -22.11 -13.14
N PHE A 138 -10.82 -23.22 -13.06
CA PHE A 138 -9.69 -23.35 -12.15
C PHE A 138 -8.51 -22.47 -12.57
N GLU A 139 -8.22 -22.37 -13.86
CA GLU A 139 -7.22 -21.44 -14.40
C GLU A 139 -7.62 -19.98 -14.10
N ALA A 140 -8.88 -19.61 -14.35
CA ALA A 140 -9.41 -18.30 -13.99
C ALA A 140 -9.29 -18.03 -12.48
N TYR A 141 -9.55 -19.02 -11.63
CA TYR A 141 -9.38 -18.87 -10.19
C TYR A 141 -7.92 -18.56 -9.80
N GLN A 142 -6.96 -19.28 -10.36
CA GLN A 142 -5.54 -19.03 -10.10
C GLN A 142 -5.12 -17.64 -10.60
N ALA A 143 -5.56 -17.25 -11.80
CA ALA A 143 -5.30 -15.93 -12.37
C ALA A 143 -5.89 -14.81 -11.51
N ALA A 144 -7.15 -14.96 -11.07
CA ALA A 144 -7.81 -14.02 -10.17
C ALA A 144 -7.07 -13.90 -8.83
N LYS A 145 -6.65 -15.03 -8.25
CA LYS A 145 -5.91 -15.06 -6.98
C LYS A 145 -4.56 -14.34 -7.10
N GLN A 146 -3.82 -14.61 -8.17
CA GLN A 146 -2.53 -13.96 -8.41
C GLN A 146 -2.72 -12.44 -8.60
N ALA A 147 -3.63 -12.03 -9.48
CA ALA A 147 -3.88 -10.62 -9.75
C ALA A 147 -4.46 -9.90 -8.50
N ALA A 148 -5.29 -10.57 -7.69
CA ALA A 148 -5.75 -10.03 -6.40
C ALA A 148 -4.59 -9.74 -5.43
N SER A 149 -3.59 -10.62 -5.38
CA SER A 149 -2.39 -10.41 -4.56
C SER A 149 -1.57 -9.23 -5.06
N GLU A 150 -1.44 -9.08 -6.38
CA GLU A 150 -0.73 -7.95 -7.01
C GLU A 150 -1.48 -6.63 -6.75
N LEU A 151 -2.81 -6.59 -6.90
CA LEU A 151 -3.65 -5.42 -6.55
C LEU A 151 -3.55 -5.06 -5.06
N ALA A 152 -3.57 -6.06 -4.17
CA ALA A 152 -3.38 -5.83 -2.74
C ALA A 152 -1.99 -5.25 -2.43
N GLY A 153 -0.96 -5.71 -3.14
CA GLY A 153 0.39 -5.14 -3.08
C GLY A 153 0.42 -3.67 -3.50
N ILE A 154 -0.21 -3.33 -4.63
CA ILE A 154 -0.32 -1.93 -5.11
C ILE A 154 -1.01 -1.04 -4.06
N ILE A 155 -2.17 -1.47 -3.54
CA ILE A 155 -2.90 -0.72 -2.51
C ILE A 155 -2.04 -0.54 -1.25
N GLN A 156 -1.39 -1.61 -0.79
CA GLN A 156 -0.55 -1.56 0.40
C GLN A 156 0.65 -0.64 0.20
N THR A 157 1.31 -0.68 -0.96
CA THR A 157 2.43 0.22 -1.29
C THR A 157 1.95 1.67 -1.34
N LEU A 158 0.81 1.96 -1.98
CA LEU A 158 0.23 3.30 -2.00
C LEU A 158 -0.08 3.83 -0.60
N GLN A 159 -0.69 3.00 0.26
CA GLN A 159 -0.94 3.36 1.67
C GLN A 159 0.36 3.64 2.42
N SER A 160 1.36 2.80 2.20
CA SER A 160 2.67 2.91 2.84
C SER A 160 3.36 4.23 2.46
N ILE A 161 3.29 4.62 1.19
CA ILE A 161 3.83 5.91 0.75
C ILE A 161 2.98 7.07 1.28
N ALA A 162 1.65 6.90 1.32
CA ALA A 162 0.74 7.89 1.88
C ALA A 162 1.02 8.16 3.38
N ASP A 163 1.48 7.17 4.14
CA ASP A 163 1.86 7.33 5.54
C ASP A 163 3.09 8.24 5.73
N LEU A 164 3.89 8.44 4.67
CA LEU A 164 5.02 9.37 4.67
C LEU A 164 4.58 10.83 4.52
N LEU A 165 3.37 11.08 4.01
CA LEU A 165 2.85 12.42 3.77
C LEU A 165 2.60 13.19 5.09
N PRO A 166 2.52 14.53 5.04
CA PRO A 166 2.06 15.34 6.17
C PRO A 166 0.70 14.87 6.71
N HIS A 167 0.45 15.00 8.03
CA HIS A 167 -0.72 14.39 8.68
C HIS A 167 -2.08 14.77 8.06
N ASN A 168 -2.20 15.98 7.54
CA ASN A 168 -3.39 16.51 6.87
C ASN A 168 -3.62 15.93 5.47
N GLU A 169 -2.61 15.30 4.86
CA GLU A 169 -2.68 14.70 3.53
C GLU A 169 -2.75 13.17 3.58
N ARG A 170 -2.60 12.56 4.77
CA ARG A 170 -2.68 11.10 4.93
C ARG A 170 -4.10 10.62 4.72
N CYS A 171 -4.25 9.48 4.07
CA CYS A 171 -5.42 8.65 4.29
C CYS A 171 -5.24 7.92 5.62
N LYS A 172 -6.01 8.29 6.65
CA LYS A 172 -6.22 7.34 7.74
C LYS A 172 -7.01 6.16 7.16
N PRO A 173 -6.64 4.91 7.48
CA PRO A 173 -7.11 3.72 6.78
C PRO A 173 -8.56 3.34 7.11
N GLU A 174 -9.49 4.29 7.09
CA GLU A 174 -10.91 4.01 7.33
C GLU A 174 -11.55 3.28 6.14
N SER A 175 -11.04 3.44 4.92
CA SER A 175 -11.38 2.54 3.81
C SER A 175 -10.33 2.58 2.70
N ARG A 176 -9.83 1.40 2.30
CA ARG A 176 -8.90 1.23 1.16
C ARG A 176 -9.57 1.53 -0.18
N VAL A 177 -10.90 1.54 -0.20
CA VAL A 177 -11.68 1.62 -1.43
C VAL A 177 -11.48 2.94 -2.15
N PHE A 178 -11.34 4.04 -1.42
CA PHE A 178 -11.19 5.38 -2.01
C PHE A 178 -9.84 5.58 -2.72
N LEU A 179 -8.86 4.70 -2.47
CA LEU A 179 -7.55 4.77 -3.11
C LEU A 179 -7.51 4.08 -4.48
N ILE A 180 -8.50 3.24 -4.80
CA ILE A 180 -8.45 2.40 -6.01
C ILE A 180 -9.78 2.33 -6.78
N ALA A 181 -10.93 2.64 -6.17
CA ALA A 181 -12.21 2.54 -6.86
C ALA A 181 -12.57 3.86 -7.56
N ASP A 182 -12.94 3.75 -8.84
CA ASP A 182 -13.47 4.86 -9.63
C ASP A 182 -14.99 4.79 -9.67
N TYR A 183 -15.65 5.65 -8.89
CA TYR A 183 -17.10 5.75 -8.81
C TYR A 183 -17.56 7.16 -9.17
N ASN A 184 -18.73 7.24 -9.82
CA ASN A 184 -19.26 8.49 -10.36
C ASN A 184 -20.61 8.87 -9.74
N SER A 185 -21.12 8.08 -8.80
CA SER A 185 -22.39 8.33 -8.11
C SER A 185 -22.33 7.97 -6.63
N LEU A 186 -23.26 8.54 -5.85
CA LEU A 186 -23.46 8.20 -4.44
C LEU A 186 -23.73 6.70 -4.25
N GLU A 187 -24.53 6.09 -5.12
CA GLU A 187 -24.86 4.66 -5.02
C GLU A 187 -23.63 3.77 -5.27
N GLU A 188 -22.81 4.09 -6.26
CA GLU A 188 -21.55 3.37 -6.53
C GLU A 188 -20.52 3.57 -5.41
N GLY A 189 -20.40 4.77 -4.85
CA GLY A 189 -19.51 5.02 -3.71
C GLY A 189 -19.96 4.27 -2.46
N LEU A 190 -21.26 4.19 -2.20
CA LEU A 190 -21.80 3.37 -1.10
C LEU A 190 -21.59 1.87 -1.35
N LEU A 191 -21.74 1.43 -2.60
CA LEU A 191 -21.41 0.06 -3.00
C LEU A 191 -19.95 -0.26 -2.72
N CYS A 192 -19.04 0.67 -3.04
CA CYS A 192 -17.62 0.55 -2.76
C CYS A 192 -17.34 0.33 -1.27
N VAL A 193 -17.87 1.21 -0.42
CA VAL A 193 -17.68 1.12 1.04
C VAL A 193 -18.27 -0.17 1.60
N ARG A 194 -19.46 -0.58 1.15
CA ARG A 194 -20.12 -1.80 1.66
C ARG A 194 -19.44 -3.07 1.17
N ALA A 195 -18.90 -3.08 -0.04
CA ALA A 195 -18.18 -4.23 -0.59
C ALA A 195 -16.98 -4.61 0.28
N GLU A 196 -16.28 -3.63 0.89
CA GLU A 196 -15.11 -3.87 1.75
C GLU A 196 -15.42 -4.83 2.92
N ALA A 197 -16.66 -4.81 3.43
CA ALA A 197 -17.10 -5.71 4.49
C ALA A 197 -17.21 -7.19 4.07
N LEU A 198 -17.28 -7.50 2.76
CA LEU A 198 -17.43 -8.87 2.25
C LEU A 198 -16.25 -9.78 2.60
N ASN A 199 -15.05 -9.22 2.81
CA ASN A 199 -13.87 -9.99 3.16
C ASN A 199 -14.01 -10.74 4.50
N ASN A 200 -14.77 -10.18 5.45
CA ASN A 200 -14.87 -10.71 6.81
C ASN A 200 -15.74 -11.98 6.91
N HIS A 201 -16.61 -12.22 5.92
CA HIS A 201 -17.61 -13.28 5.97
C HIS A 201 -17.47 -14.33 4.85
N ALA A 202 -16.56 -14.10 3.89
CA ALA A 202 -16.29 -15.04 2.80
C ALA A 202 -15.54 -16.30 3.26
N PRO A 203 -15.83 -17.49 2.66
CA PRO A 203 -14.98 -18.68 2.79
C PRO A 203 -13.54 -18.39 2.34
N ASP A 204 -12.56 -19.10 2.91
CA ASP A 204 -11.13 -18.83 2.66
C ASP A 204 -10.74 -18.91 1.17
N VAL A 205 -11.34 -19.83 0.42
CA VAL A 205 -11.10 -19.99 -1.02
C VAL A 205 -11.58 -18.76 -1.79
N TYR A 206 -12.79 -18.29 -1.51
CA TYR A 206 -13.30 -17.05 -2.11
C TYR A 206 -12.52 -15.82 -1.63
N ARG A 207 -12.07 -15.80 -0.37
CA ARG A 207 -11.25 -14.71 0.18
C ARG A 207 -9.93 -14.55 -0.57
N ALA A 208 -9.37 -15.63 -1.11
CA ALA A 208 -8.10 -15.61 -1.84
C ALA A 208 -8.13 -14.76 -3.12
N ILE A 209 -9.31 -14.54 -3.72
CA ILE A 209 -9.47 -13.67 -4.90
C ILE A 209 -9.91 -12.24 -4.53
N ASN A 210 -9.92 -11.91 -3.24
CA ASN A 210 -10.34 -10.61 -2.70
C ASN A 210 -11.81 -10.22 -3.03
N PRO A 211 -12.80 -10.77 -2.29
CA PRO A 211 -14.23 -10.63 -2.52
C PRO A 211 -14.73 -9.21 -2.80
N TRP A 212 -14.20 -8.19 -2.11
CA TRP A 212 -14.65 -6.82 -2.36
C TRP A 212 -14.24 -6.32 -3.74
N LEU A 213 -13.00 -6.57 -4.18
CA LEU A 213 -12.55 -6.24 -5.54
C LEU A 213 -13.39 -7.00 -6.58
N ALA A 214 -13.70 -8.27 -6.33
CA ALA A 214 -14.54 -9.07 -7.22
C ALA A 214 -15.96 -8.48 -7.33
N ALA A 215 -16.54 -8.04 -6.21
CA ALA A 215 -17.84 -7.38 -6.17
C ALA A 215 -17.85 -6.05 -6.94
N LEU A 216 -16.77 -5.26 -6.84
CA LEU A 216 -16.60 -4.02 -7.62
C LEU A 216 -16.61 -4.31 -9.12
N VAL A 217 -15.78 -5.25 -9.57
CA VAL A 217 -15.69 -5.64 -10.99
C VAL A 217 -17.04 -6.12 -11.52
N ARG A 218 -17.74 -6.97 -10.76
CA ARG A 218 -19.07 -7.49 -11.14
C ARG A 218 -20.13 -6.40 -11.23
N ASN A 219 -19.95 -5.32 -10.49
CA ASN A 219 -20.82 -4.14 -10.50
C ASN A 219 -20.38 -3.06 -11.49
N GLY A 220 -19.39 -3.35 -12.34
CA GLY A 220 -18.89 -2.43 -13.37
C GLY A 220 -18.03 -1.29 -12.85
N ILE A 221 -17.57 -1.37 -11.59
CA ILE A 221 -16.66 -0.37 -11.01
C ILE A 221 -15.25 -0.61 -11.55
N THR A 222 -14.68 0.43 -12.15
CA THR A 222 -13.30 0.42 -12.66
C THR A 222 -12.31 0.75 -11.55
N PHE A 223 -11.06 0.30 -11.73
CA PHE A 223 -9.98 0.64 -10.82
C PHE A 223 -9.15 1.80 -11.35
N LYS A 224 -8.89 2.76 -10.47
CA LYS A 224 -8.04 3.91 -10.70
C LYS A 224 -7.39 4.31 -9.39
N LEU A 225 -6.07 4.51 -9.41
CA LEU A 225 -5.38 5.01 -8.22
C LEU A 225 -5.70 6.49 -8.02
N GLU A 226 -6.01 6.85 -6.79
CA GLU A 226 -6.25 8.24 -6.40
C GLU A 226 -5.24 8.67 -5.36
N ALA A 227 -4.80 9.93 -5.46
CA ALA A 227 -3.96 10.52 -4.44
C ALA A 227 -4.74 10.60 -3.11
N PRO A 228 -4.09 10.41 -1.95
CA PRO A 228 -4.74 10.38 -0.64
C PRO A 228 -5.63 11.61 -0.35
N LYS A 229 -5.20 12.80 -0.76
CA LYS A 229 -6.01 14.02 -0.64
C LYS A 229 -7.33 13.92 -1.42
N VAL A 230 -7.27 13.46 -2.67
CA VAL A 230 -8.45 13.28 -3.53
C VAL A 230 -9.36 12.18 -2.97
N ALA A 231 -8.78 11.09 -2.46
CA ALA A 231 -9.50 10.01 -1.81
C ALA A 231 -10.28 10.50 -0.56
N ASN A 232 -9.66 11.34 0.27
CA ASN A 232 -10.32 11.96 1.43
C ASN A 232 -11.45 12.92 0.99
N GLU A 233 -11.22 13.76 -0.01
CA GLU A 233 -12.27 14.66 -0.54
C GLU A 233 -13.47 13.87 -1.08
N LYS A 234 -13.20 12.78 -1.82
CA LYS A 234 -14.23 11.85 -2.31
C LYS A 234 -15.03 11.20 -1.16
N LYS A 235 -14.34 10.79 -0.09
CA LYS A 235 -14.99 10.23 1.11
C LYS A 235 -15.91 11.25 1.78
N GLU A 236 -15.42 12.47 2.02
CA GLU A 236 -16.20 13.55 2.63
C GLU A 236 -17.45 13.87 1.79
N GLN A 237 -17.30 13.97 0.46
CA GLN A 237 -18.42 14.18 -0.46
C GLN A 237 -19.45 13.03 -0.40
N LEU A 238 -19.00 11.79 -0.25
CA LEU A 238 -19.88 10.63 -0.10
C LEU A 238 -20.67 10.69 1.22
N GLU A 239 -19.99 11.01 2.32
CA GLU A 239 -20.59 11.12 3.65
C GLU A 239 -21.59 12.27 3.72
N ASP A 240 -21.23 13.44 3.20
CA ASP A 240 -22.10 14.61 3.11
C ASP A 240 -23.32 14.33 2.22
N GLY A 241 -23.09 13.72 1.05
CA GLY A 241 -24.14 13.33 0.13
C GLY A 241 -25.12 12.33 0.76
N TYR A 242 -24.61 11.35 1.50
CA TYR A 242 -25.45 10.39 2.22
C TYR A 242 -26.22 11.03 3.38
N ASN A 243 -25.58 11.91 4.16
CA ASN A 243 -26.20 12.59 5.29
C ASN A 243 -27.25 13.63 4.88
N ALA A 244 -27.17 14.16 3.66
CA ALA A 244 -28.15 15.08 3.09
C ALA A 244 -29.48 14.40 2.70
N LEU A 245 -29.49 13.08 2.52
CA LEU A 245 -30.69 12.32 2.15
C LEU A 245 -31.68 12.19 3.31
N GLU A 246 -32.98 12.17 2.99
CA GLU A 246 -34.01 11.84 3.97
C GLU A 246 -33.87 10.38 4.46
N ASP A 247 -34.39 10.08 5.66
CA ASP A 247 -34.26 8.73 6.27
C ASP A 247 -34.83 7.62 5.37
N THR A 248 -35.93 7.89 4.67
CA THR A 248 -36.56 6.97 3.71
C THR A 248 -35.66 6.71 2.52
N GLU A 249 -35.09 7.76 1.93
CA GLU A 249 -34.17 7.69 0.79
C GLU A 249 -32.88 6.96 1.17
N ARG A 250 -32.31 7.24 2.35
CA ARG A 250 -31.13 6.52 2.85
C ARG A 250 -31.36 5.02 2.96
N ARG A 251 -32.53 4.61 3.45
CA ARG A 251 -32.91 3.18 3.54
C ARG A 251 -33.10 2.57 2.17
N ASP A 252 -33.70 3.29 1.23
CA ASP A 252 -33.94 2.77 -0.11
C ASP A 252 -32.64 2.64 -0.91
N VAL A 253 -31.73 3.61 -0.83
CA VAL A 253 -30.38 3.52 -1.42
C VAL A 253 -29.62 2.35 -0.81
N ALA A 254 -29.62 2.23 0.53
CA ALA A 254 -28.99 1.11 1.23
C ALA A 254 -29.51 -0.25 0.73
N ARG A 255 -30.83 -0.43 0.61
CA ARG A 255 -31.42 -1.68 0.09
C ARG A 255 -31.00 -1.97 -1.35
N ARG A 256 -30.93 -0.96 -2.23
CA ARG A 256 -30.48 -1.16 -3.61
C ARG A 256 -29.02 -1.60 -3.66
N VAL A 257 -28.16 -0.98 -2.86
CA VAL A 257 -26.75 -1.38 -2.76
C VAL A 257 -26.62 -2.81 -2.23
N ASP A 258 -27.36 -3.16 -1.16
CA ASP A 258 -27.31 -4.50 -0.58
C ASP A 258 -27.80 -5.56 -1.56
N ALA A 259 -28.84 -5.25 -2.35
CA ALA A 259 -29.35 -6.13 -3.39
C ALA A 259 -28.32 -6.37 -4.50
N ARG A 260 -27.56 -5.33 -4.89
CA ARG A 260 -26.46 -5.45 -5.86
C ARG A 260 -25.28 -6.28 -5.35
N LEU A 261 -25.06 -6.27 -4.03
CA LEU A 261 -24.02 -7.08 -3.37
C LEU A 261 -24.49 -8.51 -3.05
N GLY A 262 -25.77 -8.84 -3.26
CA GLY A 262 -26.33 -10.14 -2.90
C GLY A 262 -26.41 -10.37 -1.38
N THR A 263 -26.62 -9.30 -0.61
CA THR A 263 -26.63 -9.31 0.87
C THR A 263 -28.02 -9.15 1.50
N VAL A 264 -29.08 -9.12 0.67
CA VAL A 264 -30.50 -9.04 1.07
C VAL A 264 -31.17 -10.39 0.93
#